data_AF-F8QB23-F1
#
_entry.id   AF-F8QB23-F1
#
_cell.length_a   1.000
_cell.length_b   1.000
_cell.length_c   1.000
_cell.angle_alpha   90.00
_cell.angle_beta   90.00
_cell.angle_gamma   90.00
#
_symmetry.space_group_name_H-M   'P 1'
#
loop_
_entity.id
_entity.type
_entity.pdbx_description
1 polymer ?
#
loop_
_entity_poly.entity_id
_entity_poly.type
_entity_poly.pdbx_seq_one_letter_code
_entity_poly.pdbx_strand_id
1 'polypeptide(L)'
;MLPIITRLPVLRTLARARAMPIAAASSRVTPATLNLSFVNTAAARRTFLTTSRLAFPSAKPKSGSKTTAKKKSTSAAKTRKASKSSAVGSAAKKILAEKKSKPTKSRISKTKRKTRVKAKKPVLKVKKADLPPTRPGNPYVLFFAERVISQHAKSISDTQAIASESAKVWRGLGDEEKEPYVQKHKELKAAYEQAATDYWASLPREMLAAINKKRKSKGLKRLQRTRAFRRGIPITTYFRFAADFRLSPEADELRREGKTAEGPAALRIARLSGRRWRELPEAEKQPYIDAYQRDYDEWVKTRDSERASTA
;
A
#
# COMPACT_ATOMS: atom_id res chain seq x y z
N MET A 1 -57.08 32.94 18.75
CA MET A 1 -56.62 33.44 17.45
C MET A 1 -55.68 32.40 16.83
N LEU A 2 -56.25 31.41 16.14
CA LEU A 2 -55.55 30.30 15.48
C LEU A 2 -55.79 30.39 13.97
N PRO A 3 -54.75 30.40 13.10
CA PRO A 3 -54.96 30.30 11.67
C PRO A 3 -54.83 28.86 11.18
N ILE A 4 -56.00 28.28 10.89
CA ILE A 4 -56.43 27.66 9.62
C ILE A 4 -55.36 26.87 8.82
N ILE A 5 -55.64 25.57 8.80
CA ILE A 5 -55.06 24.50 8.00
C ILE A 5 -55.51 24.63 6.53
N THR A 6 -54.58 24.67 5.57
CA THR A 6 -54.88 24.45 4.14
C THR A 6 -54.14 23.22 3.63
N ARG A 7 -54.91 22.17 3.35
CA ARG A 7 -54.49 20.92 2.68
C ARG A 7 -54.33 21.16 1.18
N LEU A 8 -53.20 20.74 0.60
CA LEU A 8 -53.02 20.64 -0.85
C LEU A 8 -53.25 19.19 -1.32
N PRO A 9 -53.84 18.98 -2.51
CA PRO A 9 -54.26 17.67 -2.99
C PRO A 9 -53.11 16.82 -3.56
N VAL A 10 -53.21 15.53 -3.26
CA VAL A 10 -52.38 14.42 -3.75
C VAL A 10 -52.71 14.16 -5.22
N LEU A 11 -51.76 14.39 -6.12
CA LEU A 11 -51.81 13.87 -7.50
C LEU A 11 -51.15 12.49 -7.53
N ARG A 12 -51.98 11.45 -7.49
CA ARG A 12 -51.65 10.06 -7.83
C ARG A 12 -51.50 9.95 -9.35
N THR A 13 -50.28 9.85 -9.85
CA THR A 13 -50.01 9.35 -11.20
C THR A 13 -49.79 7.84 -11.16
N LEU A 14 -50.81 7.10 -11.60
CA LEU A 14 -50.73 5.70 -12.00
C LEU A 14 -50.12 5.63 -13.39
N ALA A 15 -48.98 4.94 -13.55
CA ALA A 15 -48.50 4.54 -14.88
C ALA A 15 -47.67 3.26 -14.83
N ARG A 16 -48.37 2.16 -15.14
CA ARG A 16 -47.93 0.99 -15.92
C ARG A 16 -46.58 0.34 -15.58
N ALA A 17 -46.68 -0.67 -14.72
CA ALA A 17 -45.78 -1.82 -14.75
C ALA A 17 -45.92 -2.55 -16.09
N ARG A 18 -44.86 -2.55 -16.92
CA ARG A 18 -44.72 -3.50 -18.03
C ARG A 18 -44.23 -4.83 -17.44
N ALA A 19 -45.13 -5.79 -17.36
CA ALA A 19 -44.80 -7.19 -17.17
C ALA A 19 -44.00 -7.68 -18.40
N MET A 20 -42.73 -8.04 -18.19
CA MET A 20 -41.97 -8.80 -19.18
C MET A 20 -42.23 -10.29 -18.97
N PRO A 21 -42.53 -11.06 -20.03
CA PRO A 21 -42.72 -12.50 -19.92
C PRO A 21 -41.38 -13.17 -19.63
N ILE A 22 -41.34 -13.89 -18.51
CA ILE A 22 -40.27 -14.83 -18.17
C ILE A 22 -40.42 -16.03 -19.12
N ALA A 23 -39.58 -16.06 -20.15
CA ALA A 23 -39.45 -17.24 -21.00
C ALA A 23 -38.76 -18.35 -20.18
N ALA A 24 -39.55 -19.32 -19.75
CA ALA A 24 -39.06 -20.56 -19.17
C ALA A 24 -38.42 -21.43 -20.26
N ALA A 25 -37.12 -21.24 -20.49
CA ALA A 25 -36.31 -22.19 -21.24
C ALA A 25 -35.97 -23.37 -20.32
N SER A 26 -36.82 -24.39 -20.35
CA SER A 26 -36.58 -25.70 -19.75
C SER A 26 -35.53 -26.45 -20.58
N SER A 27 -34.24 -26.23 -20.28
CA SER A 27 -33.16 -27.07 -20.79
C SER A 27 -32.99 -28.27 -19.86
N ARG A 28 -33.62 -29.39 -20.23
CA ARG A 28 -33.22 -30.72 -19.76
C ARG A 28 -31.79 -30.98 -20.24
N VAL A 29 -30.84 -30.94 -19.31
CA VAL A 29 -29.51 -31.50 -19.53
C VAL A 29 -29.25 -32.50 -18.39
N THR A 30 -28.99 -33.72 -18.84
CA THR A 30 -28.73 -34.96 -18.11
C THR A 30 -27.67 -34.83 -17.01
N PRO A 31 -27.84 -35.47 -15.84
CA PRO A 31 -26.76 -35.60 -14.87
C PRO A 31 -25.70 -36.57 -15.42
N ALA A 32 -24.56 -36.04 -15.85
CA ALA A 32 -23.36 -36.84 -16.06
C ALA A 32 -22.86 -37.32 -14.68
N THR A 33 -22.97 -38.63 -14.47
CA THR A 33 -22.40 -39.33 -13.32
C THR A 33 -20.86 -39.30 -13.42
N LEU A 34 -20.26 -38.28 -12.84
CA LEU A 34 -18.81 -38.29 -12.58
C LEU A 34 -18.54 -39.21 -11.39
N ASN A 35 -18.18 -40.46 -11.71
CA ASN A 35 -17.49 -41.37 -10.81
C ASN A 35 -16.17 -40.71 -10.36
N LEU A 36 -16.19 -40.07 -9.19
CA LEU A 36 -14.96 -39.76 -8.45
C LEU A 36 -14.48 -41.04 -7.76
N SER A 37 -13.64 -41.79 -8.45
CA SER A 37 -12.74 -42.74 -7.81
C SER A 37 -11.81 -41.96 -6.88
N PHE A 38 -12.07 -42.04 -5.57
CA PHE A 38 -11.14 -41.62 -4.53
C PHE A 38 -9.89 -42.50 -4.62
N VAL A 39 -8.89 -42.03 -5.35
CA VAL A 39 -7.54 -42.58 -5.25
C VAL A 39 -7.02 -42.21 -3.86
N ASN A 40 -6.89 -43.23 -3.02
CA ASN A 40 -6.17 -43.22 -1.76
C ASN A 40 -4.80 -42.56 -1.96
N THR A 41 -4.66 -41.28 -1.59
CA THR A 41 -3.35 -40.66 -1.42
C THR A 41 -2.72 -41.25 -0.18
N ALA A 42 -1.86 -42.24 -0.41
CA ALA A 42 -0.98 -42.84 0.56
C ALA A 42 -0.24 -41.78 1.37
N ALA A 43 -0.06 -42.07 2.65
CA ALA A 43 0.64 -41.27 3.64
C ALA A 43 1.95 -40.69 3.10
N ALA A 44 1.97 -39.38 2.87
CA ALA A 44 3.19 -38.62 2.63
C ALA A 44 4.06 -38.68 3.89
N ARG A 45 4.95 -39.67 3.94
CA ARG A 45 6.04 -39.75 4.92
C ARG A 45 6.89 -38.49 4.77
N ARG A 46 6.83 -37.61 5.76
CA ARG A 46 7.75 -36.48 5.92
C ARG A 46 9.16 -37.04 6.14
N THR A 47 9.94 -37.16 5.08
CA THR A 47 11.38 -37.35 5.19
C THR A 47 12.01 -36.02 5.60
N PHE A 48 12.52 -35.96 6.83
CA PHE A 48 13.39 -34.88 7.27
C PHE A 48 14.71 -35.02 6.51
N LEU A 49 14.90 -34.25 5.45
CA LEU A 49 16.20 -34.01 4.86
C LEU A 49 17.05 -33.25 5.89
N THR A 50 17.93 -33.99 6.54
CA THR A 50 19.02 -33.47 7.36
C THR A 50 19.91 -32.61 6.46
N THR A 51 19.87 -31.29 6.67
CA THR A 51 20.81 -30.39 6.00
C THR A 51 22.21 -30.70 6.53
N SER A 52 23.09 -31.16 5.64
CA SER A 52 24.50 -31.32 5.93
C SER A 52 25.09 -29.98 6.41
N ARG A 53 25.70 -30.00 7.59
CA ARG A 53 26.48 -28.87 8.11
C ARG A 53 27.62 -28.59 7.13
N LEU A 54 27.57 -27.43 6.47
CA LEU A 54 28.73 -26.84 5.82
C LEU A 54 29.79 -26.58 6.90
N ALA A 55 30.82 -27.42 6.93
CA ALA A 55 32.01 -27.21 7.72
C ALA A 55 32.81 -26.06 7.09
N PHE A 56 32.89 -24.93 7.79
CA PHE A 56 33.86 -23.89 7.46
C PHE A 56 35.25 -24.38 7.89
N PRO A 57 36.28 -24.29 7.03
CA PRO A 57 37.63 -24.67 7.41
C PRO A 57 38.13 -23.77 8.55
N SER A 58 38.47 -24.41 9.67
CA SER A 58 39.11 -23.79 10.83
C SER A 58 40.52 -23.33 10.46
N ALA A 59 40.78 -22.04 10.64
CA ALA A 59 42.14 -21.51 10.62
C ALA A 59 42.93 -22.15 11.77
N LYS A 60 44.08 -22.76 11.44
CA LYS A 60 44.99 -23.35 12.42
C LYS A 60 45.53 -22.28 13.39
N PRO A 61 45.65 -22.61 14.69
CA PRO A 61 46.21 -21.73 15.71
C PRO A 61 47.74 -21.84 15.76
N LYS A 62 48.40 -20.73 16.07
CA LYS A 62 49.73 -20.74 16.69
C LYS A 62 49.76 -19.73 17.84
N SER A 63 50.03 -20.28 19.02
CA SER A 63 50.78 -19.75 20.18
C SER A 63 50.81 -18.21 20.31
N GLY A 64 50.28 -17.60 21.36
CA GLY A 64 50.45 -17.94 22.77
C GLY A 64 51.35 -16.88 23.41
N SER A 65 50.82 -16.07 24.34
CA SER A 65 51.52 -15.55 25.52
C SER A 65 50.72 -14.41 26.18
N LYS A 66 50.50 -14.58 27.49
CA LYS A 66 50.01 -13.59 28.46
C LYS A 66 50.94 -12.38 28.53
N THR A 67 50.40 -11.17 28.69
CA THR A 67 50.58 -10.36 29.92
C THR A 67 49.86 -9.02 29.87
N THR A 68 49.46 -8.61 31.06
CA THR A 68 48.86 -7.36 31.54
C THR A 68 49.66 -6.09 31.22
N ALA A 69 48.98 -4.96 30.93
CA ALA A 69 49.11 -3.68 31.68
C ALA A 69 48.61 -2.45 30.88
N LYS A 70 47.94 -1.55 31.62
CA LYS A 70 47.82 -0.09 31.43
C LYS A 70 48.96 0.53 30.59
N LYS A 71 48.65 1.46 29.68
CA LYS A 71 48.84 2.93 29.86
C LYS A 71 48.44 3.76 28.62
N LYS A 72 47.91 4.94 28.97
CA LYS A 72 47.81 6.23 28.27
C LYS A 72 48.82 6.54 27.14
N SER A 73 48.31 7.39 26.23
CA SER A 73 48.87 8.68 25.75
C SER A 73 49.66 8.79 24.43
N THR A 74 49.23 9.82 23.69
CA THR A 74 49.99 10.89 22.99
C THR A 74 50.58 10.71 21.59
N SER A 75 50.20 11.71 20.76
CA SER A 75 51.01 12.51 19.81
C SER A 75 51.50 11.81 18.53
N ALA A 76 51.14 12.32 17.35
CA ALA A 76 51.93 13.28 16.53
C ALA A 76 53.16 12.59 15.89
N ALA A 77 53.62 12.83 14.67
CA ALA A 77 53.27 13.61 13.50
C ALA A 77 54.29 13.19 12.41
N LYS A 78 54.00 13.50 11.13
CA LYS A 78 54.99 13.59 10.00
C LYS A 78 55.67 12.25 9.61
N THR A 79 56.06 11.97 8.36
CA THR A 79 56.57 12.80 7.26
C THR A 79 56.61 11.96 5.95
N ARG A 80 56.42 12.63 4.79
CA ARG A 80 57.17 12.57 3.50
C ARG A 80 57.95 11.27 3.14
N LYS A 81 57.94 10.72 1.91
CA LYS A 81 58.43 11.24 0.59
C LYS A 81 58.20 10.06 -0.41
N ALA A 82 57.59 10.24 -1.60
CA ALA A 82 58.19 10.51 -2.91
C ALA A 82 59.18 9.46 -3.50
N SER A 83 58.77 8.85 -4.62
CA SER A 83 59.59 8.48 -5.80
C SER A 83 58.60 8.24 -6.97
N LYS A 84 58.58 9.02 -8.08
CA LYS A 84 59.42 8.89 -9.31
C LYS A 84 59.54 7.41 -9.73
N SER A 85 59.31 6.96 -10.96
CA SER A 85 59.33 7.50 -12.34
C SER A 85 58.85 6.31 -13.22
N SER A 86 58.32 6.44 -14.42
CA SER A 86 59.00 6.93 -15.62
C SER A 86 57.99 7.14 -16.75
N ALA A 87 58.28 8.17 -17.54
CA ALA A 87 57.68 8.47 -18.82
C ALA A 87 58.63 8.00 -19.94
N VAL A 88 58.06 7.56 -21.07
CA VAL A 88 58.58 7.65 -22.45
C VAL A 88 57.29 7.69 -23.30
N GLY A 89 56.86 8.78 -23.95
CA GLY A 89 57.54 9.61 -24.96
C GLY A 89 57.45 8.88 -26.32
N SER A 90 57.01 9.39 -27.45
CA SER A 90 56.78 10.75 -27.97
C SER A 90 55.99 10.62 -29.29
N ALA A 91 55.06 11.54 -29.64
CA ALA A 91 55.22 12.61 -30.66
C ALA A 91 55.16 12.13 -32.14
N ALA A 92 54.58 12.79 -33.14
CA ALA A 92 53.88 14.07 -33.29
C ALA A 92 53.30 14.20 -34.73
N LYS A 93 52.26 15.04 -34.91
CA LYS A 93 51.96 16.00 -36.02
C LYS A 93 50.45 16.31 -36.00
N LYS A 94 49.97 17.43 -35.45
CA LYS A 94 49.97 18.85 -35.90
C LYS A 94 49.27 19.08 -37.24
N ILE A 95 48.00 19.50 -37.19
CA ILE A 95 47.40 20.49 -38.11
C ILE A 95 46.47 21.42 -37.28
N LEU A 96 46.75 22.73 -37.39
CA LEU A 96 45.97 23.91 -37.00
C LEU A 96 44.54 23.88 -37.60
N ALA A 97 43.54 24.70 -37.30
CA ALA A 97 43.15 25.66 -36.29
C ALA A 97 41.69 25.98 -36.68
N GLU A 98 40.74 25.97 -35.74
CA GLU A 98 39.68 26.99 -35.72
C GLU A 98 38.92 26.98 -34.40
N LYS A 99 38.96 28.15 -33.75
CA LYS A 99 38.29 28.52 -32.52
C LYS A 99 36.78 28.63 -32.79
N LYS A 100 35.96 27.83 -32.10
CA LYS A 100 34.64 28.28 -31.63
C LYS A 100 34.48 27.91 -30.15
N SER A 101 34.61 28.94 -29.33
CA SER A 101 34.39 28.96 -27.89
C SER A 101 32.97 28.51 -27.54
N LYS A 102 32.84 27.33 -26.92
CA LYS A 102 31.64 26.97 -26.17
C LYS A 102 31.75 27.60 -24.77
N PRO A 103 30.73 28.33 -24.29
CA PRO A 103 30.76 28.95 -22.98
C PRO A 103 30.72 27.86 -21.90
N THR A 104 31.80 27.81 -21.12
CA THR A 104 31.91 27.07 -19.87
C THR A 104 30.80 27.56 -18.95
N LYS A 105 29.74 26.74 -18.78
CA LYS A 105 28.63 27.00 -17.88
C LYS A 105 29.21 27.08 -16.46
N SER A 106 29.38 28.30 -15.99
CA SER A 106 29.91 28.61 -14.68
C SER A 106 29.05 27.92 -13.63
N ARG A 107 29.76 27.20 -12.76
CA ARG A 107 29.26 26.54 -11.57
C ARG A 107 28.63 27.61 -10.68
N ILE A 108 27.30 27.73 -10.79
CA ILE A 108 26.47 28.64 -9.99
C ILE A 108 26.84 28.47 -8.53
N SER A 109 27.43 29.53 -7.98
CA SER A 109 27.73 29.71 -6.57
C SER A 109 26.47 29.45 -5.76
N LYS A 110 26.56 28.56 -4.78
CA LYS A 110 25.54 28.31 -3.76
C LYS A 110 25.36 29.57 -2.92
N THR A 111 24.55 30.51 -3.41
CA THR A 111 24.05 31.63 -2.61
C THR A 111 23.25 31.03 -1.46
N LYS A 112 23.70 31.26 -0.23
CA LYS A 112 23.07 30.85 1.02
C LYS A 112 21.60 31.30 0.99
N ARG A 113 20.72 30.34 0.71
CA ARG A 113 19.27 30.52 0.73
C ARG A 113 18.88 30.84 2.16
N LYS A 114 18.65 32.12 2.46
CA LYS A 114 18.13 32.61 3.75
C LYS A 114 16.97 31.71 4.16
N THR A 115 17.10 31.07 5.31
CA THR A 115 16.09 30.20 5.92
C THR A 115 14.85 31.02 6.22
N ARG A 116 13.92 31.07 5.26
CA ARG A 116 12.57 31.61 5.44
C ARG A 116 11.96 30.85 6.61
N VAL A 117 11.85 31.52 7.77
CA VAL A 117 11.22 31.01 8.98
C VAL A 117 9.81 30.61 8.60
N LYS A 118 9.59 29.30 8.45
CA LYS A 118 8.28 28.77 8.11
C LYS A 118 7.38 29.05 9.32
N ALA A 119 6.41 29.94 9.15
CA ALA A 119 5.33 30.13 10.10
C ALA A 119 4.82 28.74 10.52
N LYS A 120 4.88 28.48 11.84
CA LYS A 120 4.51 27.17 12.39
C LYS A 120 3.02 26.98 12.13
N LYS A 121 2.68 26.06 11.21
CA LYS A 121 1.28 25.67 10.99
C LYS A 121 0.66 25.26 12.32
N PRO A 122 -0.60 25.64 12.61
CA PRO A 122 -1.26 25.25 13.85
C PRO A 122 -1.24 23.73 14.00
N VAL A 123 -0.85 23.25 15.18
CA VAL A 123 -0.76 21.82 15.45
C VAL A 123 -2.17 21.31 15.74
N LEU A 124 -2.77 20.61 14.77
CA LEU A 124 -4.05 19.93 14.95
C LEU A 124 -3.91 18.86 16.07
N LYS A 125 -4.72 19.01 17.13
CA LYS A 125 -4.75 18.07 18.27
C LYS A 125 -5.67 16.89 17.92
N VAL A 126 -5.10 15.70 17.74
CA VAL A 126 -5.85 14.46 17.44
C VAL A 126 -6.50 13.91 18.72
N LYS A 127 -7.83 13.99 18.79
CA LYS A 127 -8.68 13.41 19.84
C LYS A 127 -8.94 11.91 19.58
N LYS A 128 -9.59 11.23 20.53
CA LYS A 128 -10.00 9.82 20.36
C LYS A 128 -11.13 9.67 19.33
N ALA A 129 -12.04 10.64 19.25
CA ALA A 129 -13.12 10.66 18.26
C ALA A 129 -12.61 10.78 16.81
N ASP A 130 -11.42 11.35 16.61
CA ASP A 130 -10.79 11.47 15.29
C ASP A 130 -10.12 10.17 14.84
N LEU A 131 -10.11 9.11 15.65
CA LEU A 131 -9.55 7.82 15.27
C LEU A 131 -10.59 7.02 14.47
N PRO A 132 -10.15 6.14 13.56
CA PRO A 132 -11.08 5.29 12.84
C PRO A 132 -11.91 4.44 13.81
N PRO A 133 -13.19 4.18 13.50
CA PRO A 133 -14.01 3.25 14.26
C PRO A 133 -13.29 1.93 14.47
N THR A 134 -13.49 1.32 15.63
CA THR A 134 -12.94 0.00 15.93
C THR A 134 -13.82 -1.09 15.36
N ARG A 135 -13.21 -2.12 14.77
CA ARG A 135 -13.96 -3.29 14.28
C ARG A 135 -14.67 -3.98 15.45
N PRO A 136 -15.89 -4.49 15.26
CA PRO A 136 -16.55 -5.29 16.27
C PRO A 136 -15.78 -6.60 16.49
N GLY A 137 -15.88 -7.15 17.70
CA GLY A 137 -15.33 -8.46 18.01
C GLY A 137 -16.08 -9.57 17.27
N ASN A 138 -15.39 -10.67 16.96
CA ASN A 138 -16.00 -11.90 16.42
C ASN A 138 -17.10 -12.44 17.40
N PRO A 139 -18.05 -13.31 17.00
CA PRO A 139 -19.09 -13.84 17.90
C PRO A 139 -18.54 -14.40 19.22
N TYR A 140 -17.42 -15.12 19.17
CA TYR A 140 -16.72 -15.60 20.38
C TYR A 140 -16.28 -14.46 21.31
N VAL A 141 -15.81 -13.34 20.77
CA VAL A 141 -15.38 -12.18 21.56
C VAL A 141 -16.57 -11.52 22.25
N LEU A 142 -17.74 -11.49 21.61
CA LEU A 142 -18.99 -11.02 22.22
C LEU A 142 -19.40 -11.92 23.38
N PHE A 143 -19.40 -13.24 23.17
CA PHE A 143 -19.64 -14.23 24.22
C PHE A 143 -18.65 -14.11 25.39
N PHE A 144 -17.37 -14.00 25.08
CA PHE A 144 -16.32 -13.84 26.08
C PHE A 144 -16.49 -12.54 26.88
N ALA A 145 -16.81 -11.43 26.21
CA ALA A 145 -17.07 -10.16 26.88
C ALA A 145 -18.26 -10.26 27.86
N GLU A 146 -19.35 -10.90 27.47
CA GLU A 146 -20.50 -11.15 28.36
C GLU A 146 -20.09 -12.00 29.58
N ARG A 147 -19.24 -13.02 29.40
CA ARG A 147 -18.72 -13.83 30.51
C ARG A 147 -17.78 -13.10 31.45
N VAL A 148 -16.88 -12.27 30.91
CA VAL A 148 -15.98 -11.45 31.73
C VAL A 148 -16.78 -10.49 32.62
N ILE A 149 -17.87 -9.93 32.09
CA ILE A 149 -18.78 -9.06 32.84
C ILE A 149 -19.54 -9.88 33.90
N SER A 150 -20.10 -11.04 33.55
CA SER A 150 -20.89 -11.84 34.49
C SER A 150 -20.06 -12.41 35.64
N GLN A 151 -18.82 -12.80 35.39
CA GLN A 151 -17.89 -13.32 36.39
C GLN A 151 -17.08 -12.22 37.10
N HIS A 152 -17.32 -10.94 36.78
CA HIS A 152 -16.72 -9.77 37.44
C HIS A 152 -15.19 -9.85 37.57
N ALA A 153 -14.48 -10.23 36.51
CA ALA A 153 -13.01 -10.30 36.56
C ALA A 153 -12.39 -8.93 36.87
N LYS A 154 -11.61 -8.86 37.95
CA LYS A 154 -10.96 -7.64 38.42
C LYS A 154 -9.49 -7.56 38.00
N SER A 155 -8.88 -8.71 37.69
CA SER A 155 -7.47 -8.80 37.33
C SER A 155 -7.22 -9.42 35.95
N ILE A 156 -6.00 -9.22 35.45
CA ILE A 156 -5.55 -9.82 34.17
C ILE A 156 -5.49 -11.35 34.29
N SER A 157 -5.08 -11.88 35.45
CA SER A 157 -5.03 -13.34 35.69
C SER A 157 -6.42 -13.95 35.67
N ASP A 158 -7.41 -13.30 36.28
CA ASP A 158 -8.80 -13.80 36.26
C ASP A 158 -9.32 -13.83 34.81
N THR A 159 -9.06 -12.75 34.07
CA THR A 159 -9.45 -12.66 32.65
C THR A 159 -8.84 -13.79 31.81
N GLN A 160 -7.61 -14.22 32.11
CA GLN A 160 -6.95 -15.35 31.43
C GLN A 160 -7.56 -16.71 31.79
N ALA A 161 -7.92 -16.93 33.07
CA ALA A 161 -8.63 -18.13 33.50
C ALA A 161 -9.99 -18.24 32.81
N ILE A 162 -10.77 -17.15 32.82
CA ILE A 162 -12.07 -17.05 32.16
C ILE A 162 -11.94 -17.26 30.66
N ALA A 163 -10.89 -16.73 30.02
CA ALA A 163 -10.68 -16.92 28.58
C ALA A 163 -10.45 -18.40 28.24
N SER A 164 -9.70 -19.12 29.09
CA SER A 164 -9.42 -20.54 28.90
C SER A 164 -10.68 -21.39 29.06
N GLU A 165 -11.51 -21.09 30.06
CA GLU A 165 -12.80 -21.77 30.29
C GLU A 165 -13.82 -21.43 29.20
N SER A 166 -13.93 -20.16 28.82
CA SER A 166 -14.84 -19.70 27.78
C SER A 166 -14.51 -20.31 26.43
N ALA A 167 -13.23 -20.52 26.10
CA ALA A 167 -12.82 -21.21 24.88
C ALA A 167 -13.20 -22.70 24.88
N LYS A 168 -13.24 -23.36 26.06
CA LYS A 168 -13.74 -24.75 26.17
C LYS A 168 -15.25 -24.77 25.99
N VAL A 169 -15.97 -23.90 26.68
CA VAL A 169 -17.43 -23.83 26.60
C VAL A 169 -17.88 -23.47 25.19
N TRP A 170 -17.32 -22.45 24.55
CA TRP A 170 -17.69 -22.05 23.19
C TRP A 170 -17.52 -23.17 22.16
N ARG A 171 -16.52 -24.04 22.33
CA ARG A 171 -16.33 -25.21 21.46
C ARG A 171 -17.36 -26.31 21.70
N GLY A 172 -17.89 -26.41 22.92
CA GLY A 172 -18.96 -27.35 23.28
C GLY A 172 -20.37 -26.84 22.98
N LEU A 173 -20.57 -25.53 22.82
CA LEU A 173 -21.87 -24.96 22.46
C LEU A 173 -22.35 -25.47 21.09
N GLY A 174 -23.65 -25.73 20.98
CA GLY A 174 -24.31 -26.04 19.71
C GLY A 174 -24.37 -24.83 18.78
N ASP A 175 -24.72 -25.05 17.52
CA ASP A 175 -24.83 -23.95 16.55
C ASP A 175 -26.02 -23.02 16.89
N GLU A 176 -27.09 -23.56 17.44
CA GLU A 176 -28.26 -22.81 17.93
C GLU A 176 -27.89 -21.83 19.06
N GLU A 177 -27.06 -22.26 20.00
CA GLU A 177 -26.61 -21.42 21.13
C GLU A 177 -25.61 -20.34 20.68
N LYS A 178 -24.86 -20.60 19.60
CA LYS A 178 -23.95 -19.62 18.99
C LYS A 178 -24.68 -18.61 18.12
N GLU A 179 -25.85 -18.97 17.59
CA GLU A 179 -26.65 -18.16 16.70
C GLU A 179 -26.89 -16.72 17.19
N PRO A 180 -27.31 -16.45 18.44
CA PRO A 180 -27.53 -15.08 18.91
C PRO A 180 -26.26 -14.22 18.84
N TYR A 181 -25.08 -14.80 19.10
CA TYR A 181 -23.80 -14.08 18.99
C TYR A 181 -23.41 -13.83 17.54
N VAL A 182 -23.75 -14.75 16.64
CA VAL A 182 -23.55 -14.58 15.20
C VAL A 182 -24.45 -13.47 14.67
N GLN A 183 -25.71 -13.42 15.09
CA GLN A 183 -26.66 -12.36 14.73
C GLN A 183 -26.19 -10.99 15.26
N LYS A 184 -25.88 -10.88 16.56
CA LYS A 184 -25.29 -9.67 17.17
C LYS A 184 -24.04 -9.19 16.42
N HIS A 185 -23.13 -10.10 16.06
CA HIS A 185 -21.94 -9.75 15.29
C HIS A 185 -22.27 -9.22 13.89
N LYS A 186 -23.24 -9.81 13.19
CA LYS A 186 -23.68 -9.34 11.87
C LYS A 186 -24.22 -7.91 11.94
N GLU A 187 -25.06 -7.62 12.93
CA GLU A 187 -25.61 -6.28 13.17
C GLU A 187 -24.52 -5.25 13.47
N LEU A 188 -23.64 -5.56 14.44
CA LEU A 188 -22.52 -4.68 14.80
C LEU A 188 -21.55 -4.47 13.64
N LYS A 189 -21.34 -5.49 12.80
CA LYS A 189 -20.52 -5.38 11.59
C LYS A 189 -21.16 -4.46 10.56
N ALA A 190 -22.46 -4.58 10.32
CA ALA A 190 -23.19 -3.69 9.40
C ALA A 190 -23.12 -2.23 9.88
N ALA A 191 -23.36 -1.98 11.18
CA ALA A 191 -23.22 -0.66 11.77
C ALA A 191 -21.79 -0.11 11.68
N TYR A 192 -20.78 -0.96 11.93
CA TYR A 192 -19.38 -0.59 11.78
C TYR A 192 -19.03 -0.22 10.32
N GLU A 193 -19.53 -0.96 9.34
CA GLU A 193 -19.24 -0.68 7.92
C GLU A 193 -19.78 0.69 7.52
N GLN A 194 -20.99 1.04 7.94
CA GLN A 194 -21.58 2.37 7.74
C GLN A 194 -20.77 3.46 8.44
N ALA A 195 -20.48 3.28 9.74
CA ALA A 195 -19.65 4.24 10.49
C ALA A 195 -18.25 4.40 9.88
N ALA A 196 -17.67 3.32 9.35
CA ALA A 196 -16.37 3.37 8.70
C ALA A 196 -16.44 4.11 7.36
N THR A 197 -17.47 3.90 6.54
CA THR A 197 -17.64 4.64 5.28
C THR A 197 -17.79 6.12 5.54
N ASP A 198 -18.63 6.49 6.52
CA ASP A 198 -18.90 7.88 6.88
C ASP A 198 -17.67 8.56 7.47
N TYR A 199 -16.94 7.85 8.32
CA TYR A 199 -15.65 8.31 8.85
C TYR A 199 -14.64 8.57 7.73
N TRP A 200 -14.47 7.64 6.78
CA TRP A 200 -13.50 7.84 5.70
C TRP A 200 -13.90 8.91 4.69
N ALA A 201 -15.20 9.14 4.50
CA ALA A 201 -15.75 10.20 3.67
C ALA A 201 -15.56 11.59 4.32
N SER A 202 -15.88 11.71 5.61
CA SER A 202 -15.82 12.97 6.36
C SER A 202 -14.41 13.38 6.80
N LEU A 203 -13.48 12.43 6.99
CA LEU A 203 -12.17 12.71 7.56
C LEU A 203 -11.34 13.63 6.66
N PRO A 204 -10.97 14.87 7.05
CA PRO A 204 -10.18 15.75 6.22
C PRO A 204 -8.73 15.24 6.08
N ARG A 205 -8.10 15.55 4.94
CA ARG A 205 -6.74 15.08 4.61
C ARG A 205 -5.69 15.53 5.63
N GLU A 206 -5.85 16.73 6.18
CA GLU A 206 -4.95 17.28 7.20
C GLU A 206 -5.05 16.52 8.51
N MET A 207 -6.27 16.15 8.93
CA MET A 207 -6.48 15.32 10.12
C MET A 207 -5.87 13.93 9.94
N LEU A 208 -6.06 13.29 8.78
CA LEU A 208 -5.40 12.02 8.47
C LEU A 208 -3.87 12.11 8.56
N ALA A 209 -3.28 13.23 8.12
CA ALA A 209 -1.84 13.47 8.26
C ALA A 209 -1.42 13.62 9.73
N ALA A 210 -2.21 14.32 10.55
CA ALA A 210 -1.97 14.46 11.99
C ALA A 210 -2.08 13.10 12.72
N ILE A 211 -3.11 12.30 12.43
CA ILE A 211 -3.28 10.94 12.96
C ILE A 211 -2.08 10.08 12.58
N ASN A 212 -1.65 10.12 11.32
CA ASN A 212 -0.51 9.35 10.84
C ASN A 212 0.82 9.77 11.47
N LYS A 213 1.00 11.05 11.76
CA LYS A 213 2.16 11.55 12.51
C LYS A 213 2.19 10.96 13.93
N LYS A 214 1.05 10.97 14.63
CA LYS A 214 0.89 10.37 15.98
C LYS A 214 1.07 8.85 15.97
N ARG A 215 0.62 8.16 14.91
CA ARG A 215 0.85 6.72 14.74
C ARG A 215 2.32 6.41 14.51
N LYS A 216 2.99 7.18 13.65
CA LYS A 216 4.43 7.03 13.39
C LYS A 216 5.26 7.23 14.67
N SER A 217 4.92 8.22 15.51
CA SER A 217 5.62 8.42 16.80
C SER A 217 5.40 7.27 17.79
N LYS A 218 4.30 6.51 17.64
CA LYS A 218 4.04 5.27 18.39
C LYS A 218 4.59 4.01 17.72
N GLY A 219 5.36 4.12 16.63
CA GLY A 219 5.86 2.97 15.86
C GLY A 219 4.78 2.20 15.08
N LEU A 220 3.56 2.74 14.99
CA LEU A 220 2.45 2.09 14.29
C LEU A 220 2.47 2.40 12.78
N LYS A 221 2.02 1.44 11.97
CA LYS A 221 1.86 1.61 10.52
C LYS A 221 0.92 2.77 10.20
N ARG A 222 1.24 3.49 9.12
CA ARG A 222 0.44 4.60 8.58
C ARG A 222 -0.94 4.10 8.17
N LEU A 223 -2.00 4.76 8.63
CA LEU A 223 -3.34 4.60 8.07
C LEU A 223 -3.37 5.17 6.66
N GLN A 224 -3.87 4.37 5.73
CA GLN A 224 -4.11 4.83 4.38
C GLN A 224 -5.60 4.69 4.10
N ARG A 225 -6.19 5.71 3.44
CA ARG A 225 -7.56 5.58 2.93
C ARG A 225 -7.65 4.35 2.03
N THR A 226 -8.79 3.66 2.07
CA THR A 226 -9.07 2.56 1.14
C THR A 226 -9.06 3.11 -0.29
N ARG A 227 -8.87 2.24 -1.30
CA ARG A 227 -8.82 2.68 -2.70
C ARG A 227 -10.07 3.45 -3.11
N ALA A 228 -11.24 3.04 -2.62
CA ALA A 228 -12.52 3.72 -2.85
C ALA A 228 -12.51 5.21 -2.44
N PHE A 229 -11.82 5.55 -1.34
CA PHE A 229 -11.72 6.94 -0.85
C PHE A 229 -10.43 7.66 -1.25
N ARG A 230 -9.55 6.99 -2.02
CA ARG A 230 -8.42 7.66 -2.66
C ARG A 230 -8.92 8.24 -3.97
N ARG A 231 -9.21 9.53 -3.94
CA ARG A 231 -9.31 10.33 -5.17
C ARG A 231 -7.97 10.24 -5.87
N GLY A 232 -7.92 9.44 -6.93
CA GLY A 232 -6.70 9.18 -7.68
C GLY A 232 -6.18 10.50 -8.21
N ILE A 233 -4.87 10.73 -8.07
CA ILE A 233 -4.23 11.74 -8.90
C ILE A 233 -4.38 11.23 -10.34
N PRO A 234 -4.77 12.09 -11.30
CA PRO A 234 -4.91 11.70 -12.70
C PRO A 234 -3.67 10.97 -13.19
N ILE A 235 -3.90 9.91 -13.96
CA ILE A 235 -2.82 9.12 -14.54
C ILE A 235 -2.01 10.03 -15.46
N THR A 236 -0.70 10.14 -15.21
CA THR A 236 0.18 11.00 -16.01
C THR A 236 0.24 10.53 -17.46
N THR A 237 0.61 11.44 -18.36
CA THR A 237 0.71 11.21 -19.81
C THR A 237 1.42 9.90 -20.16
N TYR A 238 2.64 9.70 -19.64
CA TYR A 238 3.41 8.48 -19.85
C TYR A 238 2.71 7.22 -19.32
N PHE A 239 2.05 7.27 -18.15
CA PHE A 239 1.40 6.08 -17.61
C PHE A 239 0.15 5.67 -18.38
N ARG A 240 -0.52 6.61 -19.08
CA ARG A 240 -1.58 6.32 -20.05
C ARG A 240 -1.02 5.62 -21.26
N PHE A 241 -0.02 6.20 -21.89
CA PHE A 241 0.70 5.56 -22.99
C PHE A 241 1.22 4.17 -22.60
N ALA A 242 1.81 4.02 -21.42
CA ALA A 242 2.30 2.74 -20.94
C ALA A 242 1.17 1.75 -20.62
N ALA A 243 -0.06 2.20 -20.38
CA ALA A 243 -1.22 1.32 -20.27
C ALA A 243 -1.62 0.81 -21.66
N ASP A 244 -1.74 1.70 -22.66
CA ASP A 244 -2.04 1.32 -24.05
C ASP A 244 -0.96 0.42 -24.63
N PHE A 245 0.31 0.74 -24.38
CA PHE A 245 1.44 -0.06 -24.81
C PHE A 245 1.38 -1.49 -24.23
N ARG A 246 0.88 -1.68 -23.02
CA ARG A 246 0.72 -3.03 -22.43
C ARG A 246 -0.36 -3.87 -23.12
N LEU A 247 -1.25 -3.23 -23.88
CA LEU A 247 -2.28 -3.87 -24.71
C LEU A 247 -1.79 -4.10 -26.15
N SER A 248 -0.61 -3.57 -26.52
CA SER A 248 -0.05 -3.76 -27.85
C SER A 248 0.44 -5.21 -28.06
N PRO A 249 0.46 -5.71 -29.31
CA PRO A 249 0.96 -7.04 -29.62
C PRO A 249 2.43 -7.24 -29.20
N GLU A 250 3.25 -6.19 -29.28
CA GLU A 250 4.67 -6.20 -28.85
C GLU A 250 4.78 -6.49 -27.34
N ALA A 251 3.89 -5.95 -26.52
CA ALA A 251 3.86 -6.26 -25.09
C ALA A 251 3.30 -7.66 -24.79
N ASP A 252 2.41 -8.17 -25.63
CA ASP A 252 1.89 -9.54 -25.51
C ASP A 252 2.94 -10.59 -25.86
N GLU A 253 3.76 -10.35 -26.88
CA GLU A 253 4.90 -11.21 -27.23
C GLU A 253 5.86 -11.34 -26.06
N LEU A 254 6.27 -10.22 -25.46
CA LEU A 254 7.11 -10.22 -24.25
C LEU A 254 6.46 -10.97 -23.07
N ARG A 255 5.13 -10.96 -22.98
CA ARG A 255 4.38 -11.69 -21.95
C ARG A 255 4.39 -13.19 -22.22
N ARG A 256 4.26 -13.62 -23.48
CA ARG A 256 4.36 -15.02 -23.91
C ARG A 256 5.75 -15.59 -23.66
N GLU A 257 6.80 -14.81 -23.89
CA GLU A 257 8.19 -15.20 -23.59
C GLU A 257 8.44 -15.41 -22.09
N GLY A 258 7.64 -14.79 -21.22
CA GLY A 258 7.73 -14.98 -19.77
C GLY A 258 9.00 -14.39 -19.15
N LYS A 259 9.74 -15.20 -18.40
CA LYS A 259 10.94 -14.77 -17.67
C LYS A 259 12.20 -15.18 -18.45
N THR A 260 13.01 -14.20 -18.83
CA THR A 260 14.28 -14.41 -19.54
C THR A 260 15.47 -14.02 -18.65
N ALA A 261 16.69 -14.15 -19.18
CA ALA A 261 17.91 -13.69 -18.51
C ALA A 261 17.91 -12.18 -18.21
N GLU A 262 17.20 -11.38 -19.02
CA GLU A 262 17.10 -9.91 -18.85
C GLU A 262 16.13 -9.49 -17.73
N GLY A 263 15.34 -10.44 -17.22
CA GLY A 263 14.37 -10.25 -16.15
C GLY A 263 12.94 -10.72 -16.51
N PRO A 264 11.98 -10.48 -15.61
CA PRO A 264 10.58 -10.81 -15.86
C PRO A 264 9.99 -9.95 -16.99
N ALA A 265 9.06 -10.52 -17.79
CA ALA A 265 8.33 -9.84 -18.86
C ALA A 265 7.87 -8.43 -18.48
N ALA A 266 7.25 -8.26 -17.30
CA ALA A 266 6.75 -6.97 -16.83
C ALA A 266 7.82 -5.87 -16.78
N LEU A 267 9.06 -6.21 -16.39
CA LEU A 267 10.18 -5.27 -16.35
C LEU A 267 10.66 -4.93 -17.76
N ARG A 268 10.70 -5.91 -18.66
CA ARG A 268 11.07 -5.73 -20.07
C ARG A 268 10.07 -4.83 -20.79
N ILE A 269 8.76 -5.06 -20.60
CA ILE A 269 7.67 -4.21 -21.11
C ILE A 269 7.79 -2.78 -20.57
N ALA A 270 8.09 -2.60 -19.28
CA ALA A 270 8.28 -1.28 -18.69
C ALA A 270 9.50 -0.55 -19.29
N ARG A 271 10.62 -1.24 -19.53
CA ARG A 271 11.80 -0.65 -20.18
C ARG A 271 11.52 -0.26 -21.63
N LEU A 272 10.85 -1.15 -22.37
CA LEU A 272 10.51 -0.95 -23.78
C LEU A 272 9.53 0.21 -23.98
N SER A 273 8.42 0.24 -23.22
CA SER A 273 7.49 1.38 -23.21
C SER A 273 8.18 2.70 -22.89
N GLY A 274 9.13 2.69 -21.95
CA GLY A 274 9.92 3.87 -21.62
C GLY A 274 10.87 4.34 -22.74
N ARG A 275 11.32 3.45 -23.63
CA ARG A 275 12.10 3.80 -24.83
C ARG A 275 11.17 4.35 -25.92
N ARG A 276 10.11 3.60 -26.24
CA ARG A 276 9.09 4.01 -27.22
C ARG A 276 8.50 5.38 -26.92
N TRP A 277 8.17 5.68 -25.66
CA TRP A 277 7.69 7.00 -25.26
C TRP A 277 8.69 8.13 -25.55
N ARG A 278 9.99 7.87 -25.42
CA ARG A 278 11.03 8.88 -25.71
C ARG A 278 11.20 9.11 -27.21
N GLU A 279 11.03 8.06 -28.00
CA GLU A 279 11.13 8.07 -29.47
C GLU A 279 9.86 8.59 -30.15
N LEU A 280 8.71 8.54 -29.47
CA LEU A 280 7.42 8.99 -30.00
C LEU A 280 7.49 10.48 -30.42
N PRO A 281 7.06 10.86 -31.63
CA PRO A 281 6.96 12.26 -32.03
C PRO A 281 5.94 12.99 -31.16
N GLU A 282 6.11 14.31 -31.01
CA GLU A 282 5.25 15.11 -30.13
C GLU A 282 3.78 15.08 -30.56
N ALA A 283 3.51 15.00 -31.87
CA ALA A 283 2.16 14.86 -32.41
C ALA A 283 1.43 13.61 -31.90
N GLU A 284 2.14 12.48 -31.75
CA GLU A 284 1.58 11.24 -31.20
C GLU A 284 1.48 11.26 -29.67
N LYS A 285 2.26 12.11 -29.00
CA LYS A 285 2.13 12.33 -27.55
C LYS A 285 0.95 13.21 -27.21
N GLN A 286 0.52 14.08 -28.13
CA GLN A 286 -0.50 15.10 -27.89
C GLN A 286 -1.82 14.53 -27.32
N PRO A 287 -2.40 13.42 -27.85
CA PRO A 287 -3.63 12.85 -27.29
C PRO A 287 -3.49 12.47 -25.81
N TYR A 288 -2.31 11.99 -25.39
CA TYR A 288 -2.03 11.65 -24.00
C TYR A 288 -1.89 12.88 -23.11
N ILE A 289 -1.33 13.96 -23.65
CA ILE A 289 -1.19 15.25 -22.97
C ILE A 289 -2.57 15.87 -22.75
N ASP A 290 -3.39 15.93 -23.79
CA ASP A 290 -4.73 16.52 -23.73
C ASP A 290 -5.64 15.73 -22.76
N ALA A 291 -5.59 14.39 -22.82
CA ALA A 291 -6.31 13.54 -21.88
C ALA A 291 -5.84 13.73 -20.43
N TYR A 292 -4.55 13.95 -20.20
CA TYR A 292 -4.04 14.25 -18.87
C TYR A 292 -4.51 15.62 -18.37
N GLN A 293 -4.46 16.65 -19.22
CA GLN A 293 -4.90 18.01 -18.88
C GLN A 293 -6.37 18.03 -18.51
N ARG A 294 -7.24 17.39 -19.30
CA ARG A 294 -8.67 17.26 -19.00
C ARG A 294 -8.91 16.67 -17.60
N ASP A 295 -8.34 15.49 -17.34
CA ASP A 295 -8.52 14.81 -16.07
C ASP A 295 -7.86 15.58 -14.91
N TYR A 296 -6.78 16.32 -15.18
CA TYR A 296 -6.13 17.19 -14.21
C TYR A 296 -7.01 18.37 -13.80
N ASP A 297 -7.64 19.03 -14.76
CA ASP A 297 -8.53 20.15 -14.49
C ASP A 297 -9.77 19.71 -13.71
N GLU A 298 -10.35 18.57 -14.06
CA GLU A 298 -11.45 17.95 -13.30
C GLU A 298 -11.03 17.61 -11.86
N TRP A 299 -9.82 17.05 -11.69
CA TRP A 299 -9.29 16.74 -10.38
C TRP A 299 -9.02 17.99 -9.52
N VAL A 300 -8.50 19.07 -10.12
CA VAL A 300 -8.30 20.34 -9.43
C VAL A 300 -9.63 20.94 -8.98
N LYS A 301 -10.63 21.01 -9.88
CA LYS A 301 -11.99 21.50 -9.54
C LYS A 301 -12.60 20.72 -8.38
N THR A 302 -12.51 19.40 -8.44
CA THR A 302 -13.05 18.48 -7.42
C THR A 302 -12.33 18.61 -6.07
N ARG A 303 -11.02 18.87 -6.08
CA ARG A 303 -10.22 19.08 -4.87
C ARG A 303 -10.50 20.45 -4.24
N ASP A 304 -10.66 21.47 -5.06
CA ASP A 304 -10.84 22.84 -4.58
C ASP A 304 -12.27 23.04 -4.05
N SER A 305 -13.29 22.39 -4.64
CA SER A 305 -14.65 22.35 -4.10
C SER A 305 -14.73 21.68 -2.73
N GLU A 306 -14.03 20.55 -2.51
CA GLU A 306 -13.92 19.93 -1.17
C GLU A 306 -13.25 20.84 -0.16
N ARG A 307 -12.22 21.57 -0.59
CA ARG A 307 -11.50 22.47 0.29
C ARG A 307 -12.40 23.64 0.69
N ALA A 308 -13.25 24.12 -0.22
CA ALA A 308 -14.24 25.15 0.08
C ALA A 308 -15.36 24.64 1.00
N SER A 309 -15.83 23.40 0.82
CA SER A 309 -16.88 22.83 1.69
C SER A 309 -16.40 22.47 3.10
N THR A 310 -15.09 22.46 3.34
CA THR A 310 -14.48 22.12 4.65
C THR A 310 -13.90 23.32 5.40
N ALA A 311 -13.88 24.50 4.77
CA ALA A 311 -13.44 25.77 5.35
C ALA A 311 -14.66 26.55 5.88
#